data_AF-A0A5N6NAC6-F1
#
_entry.id   AF-A0A5N6NAC6-F1
#
_cell.length_a   1.000
_cell.length_b   1.000
_cell.length_c   1.000
_cell.angle_alpha   90.00
_cell.angle_beta   90.00
_cell.angle_gamma   90.00
#
_symmetry.space_group_name_H-M   'P 1'
#
loop_
_entity.id
_entity.type
_entity.pdbx_description
1 polymer ?
#
loop_
_entity_poly.entity_id
_entity_poly.type
_entity_poly.pdbx_seq_one_letter_code
_entity_poly.pdbx_strand_id
1 'polypeptide(L)'
;MATQIARGHDGDGGDRPPHGDPRRLPTPLPIEVEDEAGQYKFVGENCSNFIRLISNDVVKVVPFHYTSWQNVPDQFKNVVFPTLFEYFDLQILRNTDRWEDIRLGIHAECQRAYKDNKQEFKIVFDKLEAMRIL
;
A
#
# COMPACT_ATOMS: atom_id res chain seq x y z
N MET A 1 -8.12 -57.76 -32.98
CA MET A 1 -8.19 -56.78 -34.09
C MET A 1 -9.24 -55.76 -33.71
N ALA A 2 -8.84 -54.49 -33.62
CA ALA A 2 -9.62 -53.38 -33.07
C ALA A 2 -10.70 -52.87 -34.03
N THR A 3 -11.83 -52.38 -33.51
CA THR A 3 -12.48 -51.20 -34.06
C THR A 3 -13.23 -50.43 -32.97
N GLN A 4 -12.81 -49.18 -32.81
CA GLN A 4 -13.36 -48.11 -31.98
C GLN A 4 -14.51 -47.43 -32.73
N ILE A 5 -15.65 -47.16 -32.08
CA ILE A 5 -16.53 -46.05 -32.50
C ILE A 5 -17.04 -45.33 -31.24
N ALA A 6 -16.71 -44.03 -31.21
CA ALA A 6 -16.99 -43.08 -30.15
C ALA A 6 -18.49 -42.83 -29.94
N ARG A 7 -18.90 -42.67 -28.68
CA ARG A 7 -20.17 -42.02 -28.33
C ARG A 7 -19.83 -40.80 -27.49
N GLY A 8 -20.11 -39.62 -28.05
CA GLY A 8 -19.83 -38.33 -27.45
C GLY A 8 -20.54 -38.17 -26.11
N HIS A 9 -19.83 -37.57 -25.17
CA HIS A 9 -20.44 -36.91 -24.02
C HIS A 9 -20.38 -35.41 -24.31
N ASP A 10 -21.50 -34.88 -24.79
CA ASP A 10 -21.84 -33.48 -24.67
C ASP A 10 -22.00 -33.17 -23.19
N GLY A 11 -21.19 -32.27 -22.66
CA GLY A 11 -21.18 -32.01 -21.23
C GLY A 11 -20.38 -30.78 -20.87
N ASP A 12 -21.10 -29.67 -20.82
CA ASP A 12 -20.81 -28.50 -19.98
C ASP A 12 -19.57 -27.69 -20.39
N GLY A 13 -19.78 -26.84 -21.41
CA GLY A 13 -18.96 -25.67 -21.63
C GLY A 13 -19.02 -24.81 -20.38
N GLY A 14 -18.07 -25.01 -19.47
CA GLY A 14 -17.88 -24.15 -18.33
C GLY A 14 -17.75 -22.71 -18.81
N ASP A 15 -18.79 -21.92 -18.53
CA ASP A 15 -18.79 -20.47 -18.54
C ASP A 15 -17.74 -19.95 -17.55
N ARG A 16 -16.47 -20.09 -17.91
CA ARG A 16 -15.40 -19.26 -17.35
C ARG A 16 -15.21 -18.11 -18.33
N PRO A 17 -15.71 -16.90 -17.99
CA PRO A 17 -15.21 -15.71 -18.64
C PRO A 17 -13.68 -15.69 -18.45
N PRO A 18 -12.88 -15.50 -19.51
CA PRO A 18 -11.43 -15.50 -19.39
C PRO A 18 -10.90 -14.28 -18.61
N HIS A 19 -11.77 -13.32 -18.29
CA HIS A 19 -11.42 -12.07 -17.61
C HIS A 19 -12.45 -11.79 -16.53
N GLY A 20 -12.00 -11.67 -15.28
CA GLY A 20 -12.83 -11.30 -14.14
C GLY A 20 -13.59 -10.00 -14.41
N ASP A 21 -14.76 -9.87 -13.79
CA ASP A 21 -15.63 -8.69 -13.89
C ASP A 21 -14.83 -7.40 -13.60
N PRO A 22 -14.73 -6.45 -14.55
CA PRO A 22 -14.04 -5.17 -14.36
C PRO A 22 -14.62 -4.32 -13.20
N ARG A 23 -15.79 -4.68 -12.67
CA ARG A 23 -16.47 -3.99 -11.57
C ARG A 23 -16.27 -4.64 -10.21
N ARG A 24 -15.66 -5.83 -10.13
CA ARG A 24 -15.21 -6.37 -8.85
C ARG A 24 -13.90 -5.68 -8.52
N LEU A 25 -13.98 -4.63 -7.69
CA LEU A 25 -12.80 -4.15 -6.99
C LEU A 25 -12.14 -5.36 -6.33
N PRO A 26 -10.82 -5.55 -6.50
CA PRO A 26 -10.12 -6.65 -5.85
C PRO A 26 -10.43 -6.60 -4.36
N THR A 27 -10.70 -7.77 -3.76
CA THR A 27 -10.90 -7.87 -2.32
C THR A 27 -9.71 -7.22 -1.62
N PRO A 28 -9.92 -6.29 -0.66
CA PRO A 28 -8.83 -5.66 0.07
C PRO A 28 -7.90 -6.71 0.69
N LEU A 29 -6.61 -6.45 0.64
CA LEU A 29 -5.59 -7.38 1.11
C LEU A 29 -5.54 -7.39 2.64
N PRO A 30 -5.40 -8.56 3.28
CA PRO A 30 -5.22 -8.62 4.73
C PRO A 30 -3.89 -7.96 5.13
N ILE A 31 -3.89 -7.28 6.28
CA ILE A 31 -2.69 -6.71 6.88
C ILE A 31 -2.63 -7.10 8.36
N GLU A 32 -1.48 -7.58 8.78
CA GLU A 32 -1.22 -8.02 10.14
C GLU A 32 -0.44 -6.94 10.89
N VAL A 33 -0.69 -6.85 12.20
CA VAL A 33 -0.01 -5.90 13.08
C VAL A 33 0.51 -6.62 14.32
N GLU A 34 1.78 -6.37 14.64
CA GLU A 34 2.42 -6.82 15.87
C GLU A 34 2.64 -5.64 16.80
N ASP A 35 2.36 -5.83 18.09
CA ASP A 35 2.76 -4.89 19.13
C ASP A 35 4.21 -5.18 19.53
N GLU A 36 5.10 -4.24 19.26
CA GLU A 36 6.47 -4.27 19.78
C GLU A 36 6.64 -3.10 20.75
N ALA A 37 6.37 -3.36 22.04
CA ALA A 37 6.56 -2.41 23.13
C ALA A 37 5.84 -1.05 22.92
N GLY A 38 4.60 -1.07 22.43
CA GLY A 38 3.81 0.13 22.17
C GLY A 38 4.09 0.80 20.82
N GLN A 39 4.90 0.17 19.96
CA GLN A 39 5.05 0.54 18.56
C GLN A 39 4.46 -0.57 17.69
N TYR A 40 3.29 -0.30 17.11
CA TYR A 40 2.66 -1.25 16.19
C TYR A 40 3.44 -1.30 14.88
N LYS A 41 3.92 -2.49 14.55
CA LYS A 41 4.57 -2.78 13.28
C LYS A 41 3.61 -3.52 12.37
N PHE A 42 3.59 -3.12 11.11
CA PHE A 42 2.90 -3.87 10.06
C PHE A 42 3.77 -5.08 9.71
N VAL A 43 3.16 -6.26 9.67
CA VAL A 43 3.83 -7.54 9.38
C VAL A 43 2.99 -8.37 8.41
N GLY A 44 3.43 -9.60 8.13
CA GLY A 44 2.77 -10.50 7.19
C GLY A 44 3.15 -10.24 5.73
N GLU A 45 2.56 -11.04 4.84
CA GLU A 45 2.91 -11.10 3.41
C GLU A 45 2.73 -9.75 2.69
N ASN A 46 1.70 -8.99 3.08
CA ASN A 46 1.32 -7.75 2.42
C ASN A 46 2.00 -6.49 2.98
N CYS A 47 2.81 -6.61 4.04
CA CYS A 47 3.43 -5.47 4.71
C CYS A 47 4.31 -4.62 3.77
N SER A 48 5.16 -5.26 2.95
CA SER A 48 6.02 -4.54 2.01
C SER A 48 5.21 -3.71 1.00
N ASN A 49 4.05 -4.21 0.58
CA ASN A 49 3.14 -3.46 -0.30
C ASN A 49 2.45 -2.32 0.44
N PHE A 50 2.06 -2.53 1.69
CA PHE A 50 1.46 -1.53 2.56
C PHE A 50 2.40 -0.33 2.77
N ILE A 51 3.64 -0.59 3.19
CA ILE A 51 4.67 0.45 3.40
C ILE A 51 4.99 1.17 2.09
N ARG A 52 5.08 0.44 0.98
CA ARG A 52 5.35 1.03 -0.34
C ARG A 52 4.22 1.96 -0.79
N LEU A 53 2.96 1.60 -0.56
CA LEU A 53 1.82 2.46 -0.87
C LEU A 53 1.86 3.74 -0.04
N ILE A 54 2.13 3.63 1.27
CA ILE A 54 2.30 4.81 2.14
C ILE A 54 3.39 5.73 1.59
N SER A 55 4.56 5.18 1.24
CA SER A 55 5.67 5.97 0.71
C SER A 55 5.28 6.71 -0.57
N ASN A 56 4.66 6.01 -1.52
CA ASN A 56 4.22 6.60 -2.78
C ASN A 56 3.19 7.72 -2.59
N ASP A 57 2.19 7.50 -1.74
CA ASP A 57 1.15 8.49 -1.48
C ASP A 57 1.75 9.73 -0.81
N VAL A 58 2.60 9.55 0.21
CA VAL A 58 3.28 10.66 0.89
C VAL A 58 4.11 11.49 -0.08
N VAL A 59 4.92 10.86 -0.94
CA VAL A 59 5.73 11.59 -1.94
C VAL A 59 4.88 12.34 -2.95
N LYS A 60 3.77 11.75 -3.37
CA LYS A 60 2.90 12.32 -4.40
C LYS A 60 2.16 13.56 -3.90
N VAL A 61 1.79 13.58 -2.62
CA VAL A 61 0.87 14.58 -2.07
C VAL A 61 1.54 15.62 -1.17
N VAL A 62 2.69 15.30 -0.55
CA VAL A 62 3.31 16.16 0.47
C VAL A 62 4.49 16.94 -0.10
N PRO A 63 4.42 18.29 -0.11
CA PRO A 63 5.56 19.12 -0.52
C PRO A 63 6.80 18.95 0.37
N PHE A 64 8.00 18.95 -0.23
CA PHE A 64 9.27 18.81 0.50
C PHE A 64 9.81 20.10 1.15
N HIS A 65 9.07 21.22 1.08
CA HIS A 65 9.50 22.47 1.71
C HIS A 65 9.32 22.50 3.24
N TYR A 66 8.49 21.61 3.81
CA TYR A 66 8.34 21.54 5.27
C TYR A 66 9.59 20.97 5.92
N THR A 67 10.07 21.58 6.99
CA THR A 67 11.32 21.16 7.66
C THR A 67 11.25 19.73 8.16
N SER A 68 10.11 19.30 8.70
CA SER A 68 9.86 17.97 9.24
C SER A 68 8.38 17.57 9.10
N TRP A 69 8.08 16.29 9.30
CA TRP A 69 6.71 15.76 9.26
C TRP A 69 5.76 16.44 10.26
N GLN A 70 6.28 16.88 11.42
CA GLN A 70 5.47 17.59 12.42
C GLN A 70 4.92 18.92 11.88
N ASN A 71 5.64 19.56 10.95
CA ASN A 71 5.25 20.83 10.33
C ASN A 71 4.31 20.64 9.13
N VAL A 72 4.06 19.41 8.70
CA VAL A 72 3.13 19.11 7.61
C VAL A 72 1.69 19.34 8.11
N PRO A 73 0.85 20.08 7.39
CA PRO A 73 -0.56 20.27 7.76
C PRO A 73 -1.36 18.96 7.76
N ASP A 74 -2.33 18.83 8.66
CA ASP A 74 -3.10 17.59 8.85
C ASP A 74 -3.93 17.17 7.63
N GLN A 75 -4.26 18.11 6.73
CA GLN A 75 -4.90 17.81 5.45
C GLN A 75 -4.09 16.82 4.61
N PHE A 76 -2.76 16.83 4.74
CA PHE A 76 -1.88 15.91 4.04
C PHE A 76 -1.66 14.62 4.82
N LYS A 77 -1.61 14.68 6.16
CA LYS A 77 -1.34 13.49 6.99
C LYS A 77 -2.43 12.44 6.91
N ASN A 78 -3.65 12.83 6.56
CA ASN A 78 -4.79 11.92 6.51
C ASN A 78 -5.13 11.43 5.09
N VAL A 79 -4.45 11.94 4.06
CA VAL A 79 -4.79 11.65 2.66
C VAL A 79 -4.47 10.21 2.25
N VAL A 80 -3.62 9.52 3.01
CA VAL A 80 -3.23 8.13 2.77
C VAL A 80 -4.32 7.13 3.20
N PHE A 81 -5.18 7.50 4.16
CA PHE A 81 -6.18 6.57 4.70
C PHE A 81 -7.19 6.08 3.66
N PRO A 82 -7.83 6.94 2.84
CA PRO A 82 -8.73 6.47 1.79
C PRO A 82 -8.09 5.40 0.90
N THR A 83 -6.87 5.64 0.42
CA THR A 83 -6.13 4.69 -0.41
C THR A 83 -5.85 3.40 0.35
N LEU A 84 -5.41 3.46 1.61
CA LEU A 84 -5.16 2.25 2.40
C LEU A 84 -6.43 1.43 2.65
N PHE A 85 -7.57 2.07 2.91
CA PHE A 85 -8.87 1.38 3.08
C PHE A 85 -9.40 0.77 1.77
N GLU A 86 -8.95 1.27 0.62
CA GLU A 86 -9.29 0.69 -0.69
C GLU A 86 -8.49 -0.59 -0.96
N TYR A 87 -7.19 -0.60 -0.66
CA TYR A 87 -6.30 -1.71 -0.99
C TYR A 87 -6.12 -2.74 0.11
N PHE A 88 -6.38 -2.39 1.38
CA PHE A 88 -6.15 -3.26 2.53
C PHE A 88 -7.38 -3.33 3.44
N ASP A 89 -7.56 -4.49 4.08
CA ASP A 89 -8.69 -4.74 4.98
C ASP A 89 -8.48 -4.08 6.36
N LEU A 90 -8.35 -2.76 6.35
CA LEU A 90 -8.23 -1.95 7.55
C LEU A 90 -9.54 -1.85 8.33
N GLN A 91 -10.68 -2.26 7.76
CA GLN A 91 -11.97 -2.23 8.47
C GLN A 91 -11.97 -3.19 9.65
N ILE A 92 -11.38 -4.38 9.48
CA ILE A 92 -11.22 -5.34 10.59
C ILE A 92 -10.41 -4.69 11.72
N LEU A 93 -9.27 -4.07 11.39
CA LEU A 93 -8.39 -3.44 12.39
C LEU A 93 -9.05 -2.23 13.06
N ARG A 94 -9.82 -1.44 12.30
CA ARG A 94 -10.55 -0.26 12.80
C ARG A 94 -11.60 -0.61 13.85
N ASN A 95 -12.18 -1.81 13.75
CA ASN A 95 -13.20 -2.27 14.69
C ASN A 95 -12.60 -2.89 15.97
N THR A 96 -11.28 -2.86 16.13
CA THR A 96 -10.60 -3.30 17.36
C THR A 96 -10.39 -2.14 18.33
N ASP A 97 -10.19 -2.46 19.61
CA ASP A 97 -9.79 -1.51 20.65
C ASP A 97 -8.40 -0.89 20.42
N ARG A 98 -7.61 -1.49 19.52
CA ARG A 98 -6.23 -1.10 19.19
C ARG A 98 -6.13 -0.10 18.03
N TRP A 99 -7.26 0.35 17.48
CA TRP A 99 -7.27 1.19 16.28
C TRP A 99 -6.47 2.48 16.44
N GLU A 100 -6.54 3.14 17.60
CA GLU A 100 -5.80 4.38 17.82
C GLU A 100 -4.29 4.18 17.72
N ASP A 101 -3.77 3.09 18.27
CA ASP A 101 -2.35 2.77 18.22
C ASP A 101 -1.91 2.32 16.81
N ILE A 102 -2.74 1.55 16.11
CA ILE A 102 -2.50 1.20 14.70
C ILE A 102 -2.47 2.46 13.83
N ARG A 103 -3.38 3.40 14.08
CA ARG A 103 -3.42 4.70 13.39
C ARG A 103 -2.13 5.49 13.66
N LEU A 104 -1.60 5.45 14.88
CA LEU A 104 -0.29 6.04 15.20
C LEU A 104 0.85 5.33 14.45
N GLY A 105 0.80 4.01 14.32
CA GLY A 105 1.73 3.23 13.49
C GLY A 105 1.73 3.70 12.02
N ILE A 106 0.55 3.90 11.42
CA ILE A 106 0.44 4.44 10.04
C ILE A 106 1.08 5.83 9.95
N HIS A 107 0.84 6.71 10.93
CA HIS A 107 1.46 8.04 10.96
C HIS A 107 2.98 7.98 11.12
N ALA A 108 3.51 7.02 11.90
CA ALA A 108 4.94 6.80 12.04
C ALA A 108 5.57 6.34 10.72
N GLU A 109 4.90 5.45 9.98
CA GLU A 109 5.33 5.04 8.63
C GLU A 109 5.30 6.21 7.64
N CYS A 110 4.28 7.08 7.70
CA CYS A 110 4.22 8.30 6.89
C CYS A 110 5.38 9.25 7.21
N GLN A 111 5.70 9.42 8.51
CA GLN A 111 6.83 10.22 8.95
C GLN A 111 8.16 9.67 8.41
N ARG A 112 8.35 8.35 8.48
CA ARG A 112 9.56 7.69 7.95
C ARG A 112 9.68 7.89 6.46
N ALA A 113 8.61 7.61 5.71
CA ALA A 113 8.57 7.83 4.27
C ALA A 113 8.90 9.27 3.89
N TYR A 114 8.31 10.26 4.57
CA TYR A 114 8.59 11.67 4.27
C TYR A 114 10.07 12.02 4.47
N LYS A 115 10.65 11.57 5.59
CA LYS A 115 12.07 11.81 5.91
C LYS A 115 12.99 11.20 4.85
N ASP A 116 12.77 9.93 4.51
CA ASP A 116 13.62 9.18 3.59
C ASP A 116 13.56 9.78 2.19
N ASN A 117 12.36 10.04 1.67
CA ASN A 117 12.19 10.62 0.34
C ASN A 117 12.74 12.06 0.24
N LYS A 118 12.59 12.87 1.29
CA LYS A 118 13.18 14.22 1.32
C LYS A 118 14.71 14.17 1.27
N GLN A 119 15.32 13.21 1.97
CA GLN A 119 16.75 12.98 1.94
C GLN A 119 17.22 12.54 0.54
N GLU A 120 16.50 11.62 -0.11
CA GLU A 120 16.80 11.21 -1.49
C GLU A 120 16.70 12.38 -2.47
N PHE A 121 15.65 13.21 -2.36
CA PHE A 121 15.50 14.40 -3.19
C PHE A 121 16.67 15.38 -3.02
N LYS A 122 17.11 15.60 -1.78
CA LYS A 122 18.28 16.44 -1.50
C LYS A 122 19.56 15.88 -2.15
N ILE A 123 19.79 14.57 -2.06
CA ILE A 123 20.95 13.91 -2.68
C ILE A 123 20.94 14.10 -4.21
N VAL A 124 19.78 13.94 -4.85
CA VAL A 124 19.63 14.14 -6.30
C VAL A 124 19.89 15.60 -6.67
N PHE A 125 19.32 16.53 -5.91
CA PHE A 125 19.52 17.97 -6.13
C PHE A 125 20.99 18.38 -6.00
N ASP A 126 21.66 17.99 -4.91
CA ASP A 126 23.07 18.30 -4.65
C ASP A 126 23.98 17.74 -5.78
N LYS A 127 23.66 16.55 -6.32
CA LYS A 127 24.38 15.96 -7.48
C LYS A 127 24.17 16.77 -8.77
N LEU A 128 22.93 17.21 -9.03
CA LEU A 128 22.60 18.01 -10.22
C LEU A 128 23.28 19.38 -10.17
N GLU A 129 23.37 20.00 -9.00
CA GLU A 129 24.13 21.25 -8.82
C GLU A 129 25.62 21.04 -9.07
N ALA A 130 26.22 19.97 -8.53
CA ALA A 130 27.62 19.66 -8.77
C ALA A 130 27.94 19.45 -10.26
N MET A 131 27.04 18.83 -11.02
CA MET A 131 27.20 18.63 -12.47
C MET A 131 26.99 19.90 -13.30
N ARG A 132 26.26 20.91 -12.79
CA ARG A 132 26.07 22.20 -13.49
C ARG A 132 27.30 23.12 -13.45
N ILE A 133 28.25 22.84 -12.57
CA ILE A 133 29.44 23.67 -12.31
C ILE A 133 30.68 23.11 -13.06
N LEU A 134 30.55 21.96 -13.74
CA LEU A 134 31.56 21.33 -14.60
C LEU A 134 31.26 21.58 -16.08
#